data_AF-A0A1H7EGD9-F1
#
_entry.id   AF-A0A1H7EGD9-F1
#
_cell.length_a   1.000
_cell.length_b   1.000
_cell.length_c   1.000
_cell.angle_alpha   90.00
_cell.angle_beta   90.00
_cell.angle_gamma   90.00
#
_symmetry.space_group_name_H-M   'P 1'
#
loop_
_entity.id
_entity.type
_entity.pdbx_description
1 polymer ?
#
loop_
_entity_poly.entity_id
_entity_poly.type
_entity_poly.pdbx_seq_one_letter_code
_entity_poly.pdbx_strand_id
1 'polypeptide(L)'
;MCARTEAGKRGDPRIDTVQLAGMLPHDATFREWVALFTPHIETVTEAQAAQFIRLVCEIESRAELATNREAARRFHTILRRTFVAWRDARHRAR
;
A
#
# COMPACT_ATOMS: atom_id res chain seq x y z
N MET A 1 8.31 9.89 28.53
CA MET A 1 9.27 10.49 27.57
C MET A 1 9.19 9.68 26.28
N CYS A 2 8.33 10.07 25.35
CA CYS A 2 8.31 9.53 23.98
C CYS A 2 8.41 10.73 23.02
N ALA A 3 9.39 10.67 22.13
CA ALA A 3 9.90 11.80 21.39
C ALA A 3 8.86 12.42 20.45
N ARG A 4 8.72 13.74 20.56
CA ARG A 4 8.22 14.63 19.54
C ARG A 4 9.17 14.56 18.34
N THR A 5 8.66 14.22 17.17
CA THR A 5 9.30 14.62 15.91
C THR A 5 8.25 15.30 15.05
N GLU A 6 8.34 16.62 15.01
CA GLU A 6 7.63 17.45 14.06
C GLU A 6 8.30 17.33 12.70
N ALA A 7 7.52 17.02 11.66
CA ALA A 7 7.92 17.19 10.27
C ALA A 7 6.73 17.74 9.49
N GLY A 8 6.49 19.04 9.64
CA GLY A 8 5.64 19.77 8.70
C GLY A 8 6.38 20.00 7.38
N LYS A 9 5.80 19.58 6.24
CA LYS A 9 5.77 20.39 5.01
C LYS A 9 4.90 19.79 3.90
N ARG A 10 3.87 20.58 3.56
CA ARG A 10 3.08 20.65 2.31
C ARG A 10 2.24 19.43 1.95
N GLY A 11 1.01 19.46 2.46
CA GLY A 11 -0.12 18.79 1.85
C GLY A 11 -0.36 19.33 0.44
N ASP A 12 -0.13 18.47 -0.55
CA ASP A 12 -0.85 18.50 -1.81
C ASP A 12 -2.21 17.80 -1.57
N PRO A 13 -3.35 18.33 -2.02
CA PRO A 13 -4.67 17.73 -1.78
C PRO A 13 -4.94 16.45 -2.59
N ARG A 14 -3.94 15.92 -3.34
CA ARG A 14 -3.96 14.56 -3.88
C ARG A 14 -3.57 13.60 -2.77
N ILE A 15 -4.56 12.95 -2.14
CA ILE A 15 -4.48 11.93 -1.07
C ILE A 15 -3.05 11.48 -0.72
N ASP A 16 -2.62 11.78 0.51
CA ASP A 16 -1.31 11.44 1.04
C ASP A 16 -1.01 9.93 0.90
N THR A 17 0.21 9.59 0.50
CA THR A 17 0.59 8.19 0.21
C THR A 17 0.49 7.32 1.46
N VAL A 18 0.71 7.88 2.66
CA VAL A 18 0.53 7.19 3.94
C VAL A 18 -0.95 6.85 4.15
N GLN A 19 -1.84 7.81 3.88
CA GLN A 19 -3.28 7.61 4.03
C GLN A 19 -3.77 6.54 3.05
N LEU A 20 -3.34 6.59 1.80
CA LEU A 20 -3.70 5.58 0.80
C LEU A 20 -3.19 4.18 1.18
N ALA A 21 -1.94 4.07 1.66
CA ALA A 21 -1.38 2.83 2.16
C ALA A 21 -2.09 2.32 3.44
N GLY A 22 -2.73 3.21 4.20
CA GLY A 22 -3.61 2.86 5.30
C GLY A 22 -4.96 2.33 4.86
N MET A 23 -5.52 2.84 3.75
CA MET A 23 -6.85 2.47 3.25
C MET A 23 -6.86 1.17 2.44
N LEU A 24 -5.82 0.92 1.63
CA LEU A 24 -5.73 -0.26 0.75
C LEU A 24 -5.94 -1.62 1.46
N PRO A 25 -5.33 -1.88 2.64
CA PRO A 25 -5.53 -3.14 3.34
C PRO A 25 -6.99 -3.45 3.72
N HIS A 26 -7.83 -2.42 3.90
CA HIS A 26 -9.25 -2.59 4.20
C HIS A 26 -10.08 -3.01 2.97
N ASP A 27 -9.60 -2.66 1.77
CA ASP A 27 -10.24 -2.99 0.50
C ASP A 27 -10.21 -4.51 0.25
N ALA A 28 -11.39 -5.11 0.10
CA ALA A 28 -11.51 -6.56 -0.11
C ALA A 28 -10.90 -7.00 -1.45
N THR A 29 -11.03 -6.18 -2.50
CA THR A 29 -10.45 -6.45 -3.82
C THR A 29 -8.93 -6.39 -3.80
N PHE A 30 -8.35 -5.48 -3.00
CA PHE A 30 -6.92 -5.48 -2.77
C PHE A 30 -6.46 -6.75 -2.04
N ARG A 31 -7.18 -7.18 -1.02
CA ARG A 31 -6.88 -8.42 -0.28
C ARG A 31 -6.98 -9.67 -1.17
N GLU A 32 -7.98 -9.75 -2.04
CA GLU A 32 -8.07 -10.80 -3.07
C GLU A 32 -6.84 -10.81 -3.98
N TRP A 33 -6.40 -9.63 -4.43
CA TRP A 33 -5.22 -9.52 -5.28
C TRP A 33 -3.94 -9.96 -4.55
N VAL A 34 -3.77 -9.59 -3.28
CA VAL A 34 -2.63 -10.04 -2.45
C VAL A 34 -2.68 -11.56 -2.23
N ALA A 35 -3.86 -12.15 -2.12
CA ALA A 35 -4.02 -13.60 -1.97
C ALA A 35 -3.43 -14.37 -3.17
N LEU A 36 -3.42 -13.77 -4.38
CA LEU A 36 -2.77 -14.38 -5.56
C LEU A 36 -1.27 -14.57 -5.40
N PHE A 37 -0.61 -13.75 -4.58
CA PHE A 37 0.82 -13.88 -4.25
C PHE A 37 1.07 -14.76 -3.04
N THR A 38 0.01 -15.18 -2.35
CA THR A 38 0.10 -15.92 -1.09
C THR A 38 -0.71 -17.22 -1.19
N PRO A 39 -0.20 -18.22 -1.94
CA PRO A 39 -0.97 -19.42 -2.29
C PRO A 39 -1.39 -20.28 -1.08
N HIS A 40 -0.78 -20.05 0.08
CA HIS A 40 -1.10 -20.77 1.32
C HIS A 40 -2.11 -20.05 2.21
N ILE A 41 -2.61 -18.87 1.80
CA ILE A 41 -3.55 -18.07 2.59
C ILE A 41 -4.86 -17.94 1.81
N GLU A 42 -5.90 -18.59 2.31
CA GLU A 42 -7.25 -18.51 1.73
C GLU A 42 -7.86 -17.11 1.84
N THR A 43 -7.61 -16.41 2.95
CA THR A 43 -8.13 -15.06 3.16
C THR A 43 -7.04 -14.18 3.77
N VAL A 44 -6.59 -13.21 2.98
CA VAL A 44 -5.62 -12.21 3.45
C VAL A 44 -6.34 -11.26 4.42
N THR A 45 -5.81 -11.13 5.63
CA THR A 45 -6.27 -10.16 6.62
C THR A 45 -5.72 -8.76 6.34
N GLU A 46 -6.32 -7.73 6.92
CA GLU A 46 -5.85 -6.34 6.80
C GLU A 46 -4.40 -6.19 7.29
N ALA A 47 -4.04 -6.90 8.37
CA ALA A 47 -2.68 -6.87 8.91
C ALA A 47 -1.66 -7.46 7.92
N GLN A 48 -2.01 -8.56 7.24
CA GLN A 48 -1.18 -9.20 6.23
C GLN A 48 -1.07 -8.34 4.96
N ALA A 49 -2.17 -7.74 4.49
CA ALA A 49 -2.13 -6.80 3.37
C ALA A 49 -1.27 -5.57 3.70
N ALA A 50 -1.36 -5.04 4.92
CA ALA A 50 -0.50 -3.95 5.37
C ALA A 50 0.98 -4.37 5.45
N GLN A 51 1.27 -5.62 5.86
CA GLN A 51 2.62 -6.17 5.85
C GLN A 51 3.16 -6.34 4.43
N PHE A 52 2.33 -6.78 3.49
CA PHE A 52 2.69 -6.90 2.09
C PHE A 52 3.10 -5.53 1.49
N ILE A 53 2.35 -4.47 1.79
CA ILE A 53 2.72 -3.10 1.37
C ILE A 53 4.10 -2.73 1.90
N ARG A 54 4.38 -3.01 3.18
CA ARG A 54 5.68 -2.73 3.81
C ARG A 54 6.82 -3.47 3.12
N LEU A 55 6.64 -4.76 2.83
CA LEU A 55 7.63 -5.58 2.14
C LEU A 55 7.92 -5.06 0.72
N VAL A 56 6.89 -4.73 -0.07
CA VAL A 56 7.06 -4.23 -1.44
C VAL A 56 7.69 -2.84 -1.49
N CYS A 57 7.36 -1.99 -0.50
CA CYS A 57 7.90 -0.63 -0.44
C CYS A 57 9.25 -0.55 0.27
N GLU A 58 9.73 -1.66 0.84
CA GLU A 58 10.96 -1.76 1.62
C GLU A 58 11.00 -0.77 2.80
N ILE A 59 9.90 -0.73 3.56
CA ILE A 59 9.73 0.13 4.74
C ILE A 59 9.36 -0.70 5.97
N GLU A 60 9.73 -0.24 7.16
CA GLU A 60 9.33 -0.85 8.41
C GLU A 60 8.02 -0.26 8.93
N SER A 61 7.78 1.03 8.66
CA SER A 61 6.59 1.75 9.09
C SER A 61 5.94 2.54 7.96
N ARG A 62 4.60 2.56 7.94
CA ARG A 62 3.81 3.34 6.98
C ARG A 62 4.13 4.84 7.03
N ALA A 63 4.54 5.35 8.19
CA ALA A 63 4.96 6.74 8.35
C ALA A 63 6.18 7.11 7.50
N GLU A 64 7.02 6.12 7.15
CA GLU A 64 8.16 6.34 6.28
C GLU A 64 7.74 6.70 4.86
N LEU A 65 6.53 6.37 4.41
CA LEU A 65 6.06 6.79 3.09
C LEU A 65 5.90 8.31 2.97
N ALA A 66 5.75 9.05 4.07
CA ALA A 66 5.69 10.50 4.05
C ALA A 66 7.07 11.16 3.85
N THR A 67 8.12 10.53 4.38
CA THR A 67 9.48 11.10 4.40
C THR A 67 10.38 10.48 3.35
N ASN A 68 10.20 9.20 3.04
CA ASN A 68 10.94 8.42 2.07
C ASN A 68 10.24 8.46 0.70
N ARG A 69 10.70 9.41 -0.13
CA ARG A 69 10.18 9.60 -1.50
C ARG A 69 10.38 8.37 -2.38
N GLU A 70 11.42 7.58 -2.15
CA GLU A 70 11.69 6.40 -2.94
C GLU A 70 10.69 5.28 -2.63
N ALA A 71 10.39 5.08 -1.34
CA ALA A 71 9.32 4.16 -0.92
C ALA A 71 7.95 4.59 -1.49
N ALA A 72 7.63 5.89 -1.44
CA ALA A 72 6.41 6.43 -2.05
C ALA A 72 6.39 6.19 -3.57
N ARG A 73 7.52 6.38 -4.26
CA ARG A 73 7.65 6.08 -5.69
C ARG A 73 7.38 4.61 -5.96
N ARG A 74 8.01 3.68 -5.22
CA ARG A 74 7.80 2.23 -5.35
C ARG A 74 6.36 1.84 -5.13
N PHE A 75 5.71 2.40 -4.10
CA PHE A 75 4.29 2.19 -3.86
C PHE A 75 3.44 2.53 -5.08
N HIS A 76 3.68 3.68 -5.72
CA HIS A 76 2.91 4.09 -6.91
C HIS A 76 3.28 3.27 -8.15
N THR A 77 4.57 3.02 -8.39
CA THR A 77 5.05 2.40 -9.63
C THR A 77 4.97 0.88 -9.65
N ILE A 78 5.14 0.23 -8.49
CA ILE A 78 5.13 -1.22 -8.37
C ILE A 78 3.74 -1.65 -7.93
N LEU A 79 3.31 -1.23 -6.74
CA LEU A 79 2.10 -1.76 -6.11
C LEU A 79 0.84 -1.25 -6.80
N ARG A 80 0.70 0.07 -6.97
CA ARG A 80 -0.48 0.64 -7.64
C ARG A 80 -0.60 0.22 -9.09
N ARG A 81 0.51 0.21 -9.84
CA ARG A 81 0.51 -0.17 -11.27
C ARG A 81 0.10 -1.62 -11.46
N THR A 82 0.66 -2.54 -10.67
CA THR A 82 0.34 -3.98 -10.77
C THR A 82 -1.11 -4.25 -10.34
N PHE A 83 -1.57 -3.61 -9.26
CA PHE A 83 -2.97 -3.71 -8.84
C PHE A 83 -3.95 -3.20 -9.90
N VAL A 84 -3.70 -2.02 -10.49
CA VAL A 84 -4.57 -1.46 -11.54
C VAL A 84 -4.55 -2.32 -12.80
N ALA A 85 -3.39 -2.83 -13.22
CA ALA A 85 -3.29 -3.71 -14.37
C ALA A 85 -4.07 -5.01 -14.17
N TRP A 86 -3.96 -5.63 -12.98
CA TRP A 86 -4.74 -6.80 -12.62
C TRP A 86 -6.25 -6.50 -12.59
N ARG A 87 -6.63 -5.36 -12.00
CA ARG A 87 -8.04 -4.94 -11.92
C ARG A 87 -8.64 -4.72 -13.31
N ASP A 88 -7.90 -4.05 -14.21
CA ASP A 88 -8.30 -3.85 -15.61
C ASP A 88 -8.47 -5.18 -16.34
N ALA A 89 -7.51 -6.10 -16.17
CA ALA A 89 -7.60 -7.46 -16.74
C ALA A 89 -8.83 -8.22 -16.23
N ARG A 90 -9.16 -8.11 -14.93
CA ARG A 90 -10.37 -8.71 -14.34
C ARG A 90 -11.66 -8.10 -14.88
N HIS A 91 -11.68 -6.79 -15.18
CA HIS A 91 -12.82 -6.14 -15.82
C HIS A 91 -12.99 -6.55 -17.28
N ARG A 92 -11.90 -6.73 -18.03
CA ARG A 92 -11.96 -7.20 -19.44
C ARG A 92 -12.34 -8.66 -19.60
N ALA A 93 -12.11 -9.48 -18.57
CA ALA A 93 -12.46 -10.89 -18.57
C ALA A 93 -13.94 -11.17 -18.24
N ARG A 94 -14.74 -10.12 -17.98
CA ARG A 94 -16.21 -10.20 -17.82
C ARG A 94 -16.91 -9.82 -19.12
#